data_AF-A0A160T050-F1
#
_entry.id   AF-A0A160T050-F1
#
_cell.length_a   1.000
_cell.length_b   1.000
_cell.length_c   1.000
_cell.angle_alpha   90.00
_cell.angle_beta   90.00
_cell.angle_gamma   90.00
#
_symmetry.space_group_name_H-M   'P 1'
#
loop_
_entity.id
_entity.type
_entity.pdbx_description
1 polymer ?
#
loop_
_entity_poly.entity_id
_entity_poly.type
_entity_poly.pdbx_seq_one_letter_code
_entity_poly.pdbx_strand_id
1 'polypeptide(L)'
;MSFQAYLDNIKAKTGKTPEDFRAEAKAKGLTQYGELMSWLKTEYGLGHGHANAIAQLIIHNAADKLAKVEEATGLTADDYRALAEQKGIAGYDDLMTWLKGEYKLNPGQANTIAQLILYSGEGTAPAAGKAAQVDPHFAGKKAGWRATYDALVAAAGQFGDDVALAPTRSYISLTRRGKKFAILDPATAERFDVGLKLKGVAPDGRLEAAGSWNNMVTHRVRLGSPEAADEELVGWLRQAYEASV
;
A
#
# COMPACT_ATOMS: atom_id res chain seq x y z
N MET A 1 11.18 -12.61 -12.01
CA MET A 1 10.94 -14.07 -11.91
C MET A 1 9.51 -14.36 -12.35
N SER A 2 9.23 -15.52 -12.93
CA SER A 2 7.85 -15.90 -13.25
C SER A 2 7.05 -16.26 -11.99
N PHE A 3 5.72 -16.17 -12.05
CA PHE A 3 4.85 -16.62 -10.97
C PHE A 3 4.97 -18.13 -10.79
N GLN A 4 5.16 -18.91 -11.86
CA GLN A 4 5.53 -20.31 -11.73
C GLN A 4 6.83 -20.50 -10.94
N ALA A 5 7.90 -19.74 -11.23
CA ALA A 5 9.13 -19.79 -10.44
C ALA A 5 8.92 -19.36 -8.98
N TYR A 6 7.95 -18.48 -8.71
CA TYR A 6 7.55 -18.08 -7.37
C TYR A 6 6.85 -19.22 -6.61
N LEU A 7 5.95 -19.94 -7.27
CA LEU A 7 5.31 -21.13 -6.74
C LEU A 7 6.30 -22.27 -6.54
N ASP A 8 7.26 -22.42 -7.46
CA ASP A 8 8.33 -23.40 -7.35
C ASP A 8 9.25 -23.09 -6.17
N ASN A 9 9.55 -21.81 -5.92
CA ASN A 9 10.29 -21.36 -4.73
C ASN A 9 9.53 -21.64 -3.42
N ILE A 10 8.20 -21.46 -3.42
CA ILE A 10 7.35 -21.83 -2.29
C ILE A 10 7.41 -23.35 -2.09
N LYS A 11 7.17 -24.13 -3.14
CA LYS A 11 7.20 -25.60 -3.10
C LYS A 11 8.56 -26.13 -2.66
N ALA A 12 9.66 -25.52 -3.11
CA ALA A 12 11.00 -25.88 -2.70
C ALA A 12 11.23 -25.62 -1.19
N LYS A 13 10.62 -24.57 -0.64
CA LYS A 13 10.73 -24.22 0.79
C LYS A 13 9.79 -25.01 1.70
N THR A 14 8.59 -25.31 1.23
CA THR A 14 7.51 -25.86 2.06
C THR A 14 7.17 -27.32 1.73
N GLY A 15 7.67 -27.84 0.62
CA GLY A 15 7.27 -29.11 0.03
C GLY A 15 5.85 -29.14 -0.54
N LYS A 16 5.14 -27.99 -0.55
CA LYS A 16 3.71 -27.92 -0.84
C LYS A 16 3.39 -27.07 -2.06
N THR A 17 2.45 -27.56 -2.86
CA THR A 17 1.83 -26.83 -3.96
C THR A 17 0.70 -25.93 -3.45
N PRO A 18 0.24 -24.95 -4.25
CA PRO A 18 -0.95 -24.17 -3.93
C PRO A 18 -2.21 -25.02 -3.68
N GLU A 19 -2.32 -26.15 -4.38
CA GLU A 19 -3.43 -27.10 -4.23
C GLU A 19 -3.38 -27.79 -2.86
N ASP A 20 -2.19 -28.18 -2.40
CA ASP A 20 -1.98 -28.74 -1.06
C ASP A 20 -2.39 -27.73 0.02
N PHE A 21 -1.95 -26.47 -0.12
CA PHE A 21 -2.33 -25.41 0.81
C PHE A 21 -3.84 -25.16 0.82
N ARG A 22 -4.51 -25.24 -0.34
CA ARG A 22 -5.96 -25.08 -0.43
C ARG A 22 -6.69 -26.24 0.25
N ALA A 23 -6.26 -27.47 0.02
CA ALA A 23 -6.84 -28.65 0.65
C ALA A 23 -6.70 -28.58 2.18
N GLU A 24 -5.53 -28.17 2.67
CA GLU A 24 -5.25 -28.05 4.08
C GLU A 24 -5.98 -26.89 4.74
N ALA A 25 -6.04 -25.73 4.09
CA ALA A 25 -6.85 -24.59 4.55
C ALA A 25 -8.33 -24.99 4.68
N LYS A 26 -8.87 -25.73 3.69
CA LYS A 26 -10.23 -26.25 3.74
C LYS A 26 -10.44 -27.24 4.89
N ALA A 27 -9.49 -28.16 5.10
CA ALA A 27 -9.53 -29.11 6.21
C ALA A 27 -9.47 -28.42 7.59
N LYS A 28 -8.72 -27.33 7.70
CA LYS A 28 -8.59 -26.50 8.91
C LYS A 28 -9.73 -25.47 9.06
N GLY A 29 -10.64 -25.35 8.08
CA GLY A 29 -11.72 -24.37 8.09
C GLY A 29 -11.26 -22.91 7.93
N LEU A 30 -10.03 -22.68 7.43
CA LEU A 30 -9.46 -21.36 7.26
C LEU A 30 -10.06 -20.68 6.03
N THR A 31 -10.88 -19.67 6.26
CA THR A 31 -11.59 -18.93 5.19
C THR A 31 -11.26 -17.44 5.17
N GLN A 32 -10.70 -16.92 6.26
CA GLN A 32 -10.42 -15.50 6.40
C GLN A 32 -8.97 -15.17 6.03
N TYR A 33 -8.75 -14.02 5.39
CA TYR A 33 -7.42 -13.58 4.95
C TYR A 33 -6.41 -13.47 6.07
N GLY A 34 -6.80 -12.85 7.19
CA GLY A 34 -5.92 -12.69 8.35
C GLY A 34 -5.47 -14.02 8.94
N GLU A 35 -6.37 -14.99 9.01
CA GLU A 35 -6.09 -16.33 9.53
C GLU A 35 -5.16 -17.11 8.61
N LEU A 36 -5.41 -17.08 7.30
CA LEU A 36 -4.54 -17.70 6.29
C LEU A 36 -3.13 -17.08 6.30
N MET A 37 -3.03 -15.76 6.38
CA MET A 37 -1.74 -15.07 6.47
C MET A 37 -0.97 -15.46 7.73
N SER A 38 -1.65 -15.54 8.88
CA SER A 38 -1.04 -15.97 10.13
C SER A 38 -0.56 -17.42 10.02
N TRP A 39 -1.44 -18.31 9.57
CA TRP A 39 -1.16 -19.74 9.38
C TRP A 39 0.04 -19.99 8.46
N LEU A 40 0.05 -19.38 7.27
CA LEU A 40 1.12 -19.55 6.28
C LEU A 40 2.48 -19.03 6.79
N LYS A 41 2.48 -17.97 7.59
CA LYS A 41 3.71 -17.44 8.21
C LYS A 41 4.21 -18.32 9.34
N THR A 42 3.30 -18.75 10.21
CA THR A 42 3.65 -19.47 11.44
C THR A 42 3.99 -20.94 11.18
N GLU A 43 3.21 -21.63 10.35
CA GLU A 43 3.42 -23.07 10.11
C GLU A 43 4.45 -23.35 9.00
N TYR A 44 4.61 -22.42 8.04
CA TYR A 44 5.46 -22.65 6.85
C TYR A 44 6.62 -21.67 6.73
N GLY A 45 6.79 -20.75 7.69
CA GLY A 45 7.87 -19.76 7.68
C GLY A 45 7.83 -18.84 6.46
N LEU A 46 6.68 -18.72 5.79
CA LEU A 46 6.58 -17.95 4.56
C LEU A 46 6.70 -16.46 4.86
N GLY A 47 7.59 -15.77 4.14
CA GLY A 47 7.64 -14.31 4.15
C GLY A 47 6.31 -13.69 3.68
N HIS A 48 6.11 -12.40 3.97
CA HIS A 48 4.83 -11.72 3.71
C HIS A 48 4.32 -11.88 2.27
N GLY A 49 5.19 -11.75 1.27
CA GLY A 49 4.83 -11.92 -0.15
C GLY A 49 4.33 -13.33 -0.46
N HIS A 50 5.10 -14.36 -0.07
CA HIS A 50 4.74 -15.76 -0.34
C HIS A 50 3.45 -16.16 0.37
N ALA A 51 3.28 -15.73 1.63
CA ALA A 51 2.06 -15.96 2.39
C ALA A 51 0.85 -15.26 1.73
N ASN A 52 1.01 -14.01 1.28
CA ASN A 52 -0.06 -13.28 0.60
C ASN A 52 -0.46 -13.95 -0.71
N ALA A 53 0.50 -14.37 -1.54
CA ALA A 53 0.21 -15.04 -2.79
C ALA A 53 -0.65 -16.29 -2.58
N ILE A 54 -0.26 -17.17 -1.65
CA ILE A 54 -1.03 -18.38 -1.33
C ILE A 54 -2.38 -18.05 -0.70
N ALA A 55 -2.45 -17.09 0.24
CA ALA A 55 -3.71 -16.69 0.86
C ALA A 55 -4.73 -16.16 -0.17
N GLN A 56 -4.29 -15.33 -1.11
CA GLN A 56 -5.12 -14.81 -2.20
C GLN A 56 -5.61 -15.92 -3.13
N LEU A 57 -4.75 -16.91 -3.43
CA LEU A 57 -5.14 -18.07 -4.23
C LEU A 57 -6.27 -18.88 -3.59
N ILE A 58 -6.20 -19.04 -2.27
CA ILE A 58 -7.18 -19.79 -1.48
C ILE A 58 -8.52 -19.04 -1.36
N ILE A 59 -8.49 -17.78 -0.93
CA ILE A 59 -9.70 -17.01 -0.59
C ILE A 59 -10.57 -16.72 -1.81
N HIS A 60 -9.94 -16.37 -2.92
CA HIS A 60 -10.69 -15.95 -4.09
C HIS A 60 -11.10 -17.12 -4.98
N ASN A 61 -10.84 -18.38 -4.58
CA ASN A 61 -10.85 -19.53 -5.47
C ASN A 61 -10.12 -19.21 -6.77
N ALA A 62 -8.97 -18.52 -6.66
CA ALA A 62 -8.28 -17.95 -7.81
C ALA A 62 -7.89 -19.05 -8.79
N ALA A 63 -7.49 -20.23 -8.29
CA ALA A 63 -7.19 -21.40 -9.12
C ALA A 63 -8.34 -21.77 -10.07
N ASP A 64 -9.57 -21.89 -9.55
CA ASP A 64 -10.74 -22.23 -10.38
C ASP A 64 -11.08 -21.13 -11.38
N LYS A 65 -10.85 -19.86 -11.01
CA LYS A 65 -11.07 -18.71 -11.89
C LYS A 65 -10.02 -18.64 -12.99
N LEU A 66 -8.76 -18.90 -12.66
CA LEU A 66 -7.65 -18.92 -13.62
C LEU A 66 -7.81 -20.06 -14.61
N ALA A 67 -8.17 -21.26 -14.15
CA ALA A 67 -8.46 -22.40 -15.03
C ALA A 67 -9.55 -22.05 -16.05
N LYS A 68 -10.63 -21.38 -15.61
CA LYS A 68 -11.69 -20.91 -16.51
C LYS A 68 -11.24 -19.81 -17.47
N VAL A 69 -10.31 -18.95 -17.05
CA VAL A 69 -9.75 -17.92 -17.94
C VAL A 69 -8.85 -18.57 -18.99
N GLU A 70 -7.99 -19.48 -18.58
CA GLU A 70 -7.10 -20.22 -19.47
C GLU A 70 -7.90 -21.04 -20.48
N GLU A 71 -8.94 -21.75 -20.04
CA GLU A 71 -9.87 -22.45 -20.94
C GLU A 71 -10.54 -21.50 -21.95
N ALA A 72 -10.93 -20.30 -21.52
CA ALA A 72 -11.62 -19.33 -22.36
C ALA A 72 -10.71 -18.56 -23.32
N THR A 73 -9.44 -18.37 -22.96
CA THR A 73 -8.53 -17.44 -23.66
C THR A 73 -7.30 -18.12 -24.25
N GLY A 74 -7.00 -19.34 -23.81
CA GLY A 74 -5.75 -20.05 -24.11
C GLY A 74 -4.52 -19.43 -23.43
N LEU A 75 -4.70 -18.45 -22.54
CA LEU A 75 -3.61 -17.71 -21.90
C LEU A 75 -3.56 -18.00 -20.40
N THR A 76 -2.36 -18.28 -19.93
CA THR A 76 -2.05 -18.45 -18.52
C THR A 76 -1.85 -17.09 -17.83
N ALA A 77 -1.85 -17.07 -16.50
CA ALA A 77 -1.47 -15.87 -15.73
C ALA A 77 -0.06 -15.38 -16.07
N ASP A 78 0.85 -16.28 -16.47
CA ASP A 78 2.21 -15.96 -16.86
C ASP A 78 2.25 -15.27 -18.23
N ASP A 79 1.40 -15.69 -19.17
CA ASP A 79 1.27 -15.05 -20.47
C ASP A 79 0.75 -13.63 -20.33
N TYR A 80 -0.27 -13.42 -19.48
CA TYR A 80 -0.78 -12.08 -19.18
C TYR A 80 0.28 -11.16 -18.55
N ARG A 81 1.16 -11.70 -17.70
CA ARG A 81 2.28 -10.91 -17.16
C ARG A 81 3.26 -10.53 -18.26
N ALA A 82 3.70 -11.47 -19.08
CA ALA A 82 4.64 -11.20 -20.17
C ALA A 82 4.08 -10.15 -21.15
N LEU A 83 2.78 -10.24 -21.44
CA LEU A 83 2.07 -9.27 -22.27
C LEU A 83 1.98 -7.89 -21.60
N ALA A 84 1.72 -7.84 -20.29
CA ALA A 84 1.71 -6.59 -19.54
C ALA A 84 3.11 -5.93 -19.54
N GLU A 85 4.17 -6.71 -19.31
CA GLU A 85 5.56 -6.25 -19.36
C GLU A 85 5.93 -5.73 -20.75
N GLN A 86 5.59 -6.46 -21.81
CA GLN A 86 5.82 -6.06 -23.19
C GLN A 86 5.11 -4.73 -23.52
N LYS A 87 3.90 -4.54 -23.00
CA LYS A 87 3.08 -3.33 -23.20
C LYS A 87 3.44 -2.21 -22.21
N GLY A 88 4.34 -2.43 -21.26
CA GLY A 88 4.72 -1.45 -20.23
C GLY A 88 3.61 -1.15 -19.21
N ILE A 89 2.68 -2.09 -19.00
CA ILE A 89 1.53 -1.93 -18.09
C ILE A 89 1.92 -2.45 -16.70
N ALA A 90 2.04 -1.56 -15.72
CA ALA A 90 2.48 -1.90 -14.37
C ALA A 90 1.50 -1.48 -13.25
N GLY A 91 0.52 -0.63 -13.54
CA GLY A 91 -0.46 -0.15 -12.56
C GLY A 91 -1.69 -1.05 -12.46
N TYR A 92 -2.27 -1.19 -11.26
CA TYR A 92 -3.49 -1.97 -11.05
C TYR A 92 -4.65 -1.48 -11.91
N ASP A 93 -4.91 -0.17 -11.95
CA ASP A 93 -6.03 0.39 -12.72
C ASP A 93 -5.83 0.21 -14.24
N ASP A 94 -4.58 0.33 -14.71
CA ASP A 94 -4.23 0.09 -16.11
C ASP A 94 -4.38 -1.40 -16.47
N LEU A 95 -3.93 -2.32 -15.60
CA LEU A 95 -4.13 -3.75 -15.76
C LEU A 95 -5.62 -4.10 -15.80
N MET A 96 -6.43 -3.53 -14.91
CA MET A 96 -7.87 -3.75 -14.89
C MET A 96 -8.54 -3.26 -16.17
N THR A 97 -8.16 -2.08 -16.65
CA THR A 97 -8.69 -1.50 -17.88
C THR A 97 -8.30 -2.35 -19.08
N TRP A 98 -7.04 -2.74 -19.17
CA TRP A 98 -6.49 -3.57 -20.24
C TRP A 98 -7.12 -4.97 -20.28
N LEU A 99 -7.13 -5.70 -19.17
CA LEU A 99 -7.66 -7.06 -19.08
C LEU A 99 -9.15 -7.14 -19.43
N LYS A 100 -9.95 -6.16 -18.98
CA LYS A 100 -11.37 -6.08 -19.33
C LYS A 100 -11.58 -5.62 -20.78
N GLY A 101 -10.73 -4.73 -21.28
CA GLY A 101 -10.84 -4.14 -22.61
C GLY A 101 -10.47 -5.12 -23.72
N GLU A 102 -9.25 -5.66 -23.65
CA GLU A 102 -8.65 -6.49 -24.69
C GLU A 102 -9.13 -7.94 -24.62
N TYR A 103 -9.24 -8.51 -23.41
CA TYR A 103 -9.58 -9.92 -23.21
C TYR A 103 -11.02 -10.16 -22.73
N LYS A 104 -11.81 -9.10 -22.59
CA LYS A 104 -13.22 -9.15 -22.15
C LYS A 104 -13.43 -9.91 -20.84
N LEU A 105 -12.40 -9.94 -19.99
CA LEU A 105 -12.48 -10.59 -18.69
C LEU A 105 -13.48 -9.85 -17.80
N ASN A 106 -14.27 -10.60 -17.02
CA ASN A 106 -15.14 -9.98 -16.04
C ASN A 106 -14.31 -9.35 -14.89
N PRO A 107 -14.88 -8.43 -14.10
CA PRO A 107 -14.12 -7.73 -13.06
C PRO A 107 -13.41 -8.65 -12.05
N GLY A 108 -14.00 -9.81 -11.73
CA GLY A 108 -13.40 -10.78 -10.82
C GLY A 108 -12.20 -11.52 -11.44
N GLN A 109 -12.30 -11.90 -12.71
CA GLN A 109 -11.21 -12.51 -13.47
C GLN A 109 -10.06 -11.51 -13.67
N ALA A 110 -10.37 -10.31 -14.13
CA ALA A 110 -9.39 -9.24 -14.34
C ALA A 110 -8.66 -8.90 -13.03
N ASN A 111 -9.37 -8.74 -11.92
CA ASN A 111 -8.73 -8.48 -10.63
C ASN A 111 -7.80 -9.62 -10.21
N THR A 112 -8.22 -10.87 -10.41
CA THR A 112 -7.39 -12.04 -10.04
C THR A 112 -6.05 -12.00 -10.78
N ILE A 113 -6.07 -11.76 -12.09
CA ILE A 113 -4.85 -11.70 -12.91
C ILE A 113 -4.02 -10.44 -12.61
N ALA A 114 -4.67 -9.27 -12.49
CA ALA A 114 -3.99 -8.02 -12.15
C ALA A 114 -3.24 -8.13 -10.82
N GLN A 115 -3.88 -8.70 -9.80
CA GLN A 115 -3.25 -8.96 -8.52
C GLN A 115 -2.04 -9.89 -8.74
N LEU A 116 -2.19 -11.05 -9.39
CA LEU A 116 -1.09 -12.00 -9.59
C LEU A 116 0.13 -11.40 -10.31
N ILE A 117 -0.10 -10.57 -11.34
CA ILE A 117 0.96 -9.84 -12.05
C ILE A 117 1.72 -8.96 -11.05
N LEU A 118 0.98 -8.16 -10.28
CA LEU A 118 1.53 -7.22 -9.30
C LEU A 118 2.29 -7.92 -8.16
N TYR A 119 1.81 -9.06 -7.64
CA TYR A 119 2.43 -9.76 -6.50
C TYR A 119 3.55 -10.75 -6.87
N SER A 120 3.85 -10.93 -8.16
CA SER A 120 4.89 -11.87 -8.63
C SER A 120 6.31 -11.28 -8.75
N GLY A 121 6.49 -9.98 -8.44
CA GLY A 121 7.80 -9.34 -8.31
C GLY A 121 8.50 -9.66 -6.98
N GLU A 122 9.82 -9.83 -6.99
CA GLU A 122 10.60 -10.05 -5.77
C GLU A 122 10.40 -8.93 -4.74
N GLY A 123 10.04 -9.32 -3.51
CA GLY A 123 10.09 -8.44 -2.35
C GLY A 123 8.87 -7.53 -2.20
N THR A 124 8.07 -7.82 -1.19
CA THR A 124 6.81 -7.15 -0.82
C THR A 124 5.68 -7.40 -1.81
N ALA A 125 4.53 -7.77 -1.24
CA ALA A 125 3.29 -7.49 -1.93
C ALA A 125 3.31 -6.03 -2.40
N PRO A 126 2.79 -5.68 -3.59
CA PRO A 126 2.27 -4.34 -3.79
C PRO A 126 1.24 -4.11 -2.70
N ALA A 127 1.71 -3.54 -1.59
CA ALA A 127 0.94 -2.51 -0.93
C ALA A 127 0.38 -1.70 -2.08
N ALA A 128 -0.96 -1.66 -2.21
CA ALA A 128 -1.64 -0.75 -3.13
C ALA A 128 -0.77 0.50 -3.21
N GLY A 129 -0.13 0.74 -4.36
CA GLY A 129 1.06 1.60 -4.41
C GLY A 129 0.77 2.88 -3.64
N LYS A 130 1.68 3.42 -2.82
CA LYS A 130 1.36 4.39 -1.75
C LYS A 130 0.27 5.42 -2.11
N ALA A 131 0.20 5.86 -3.37
CA ALA A 131 -0.94 6.54 -4.01
C ALA A 131 -2.34 5.95 -3.68
N ALA A 132 -2.62 4.66 -3.95
CA ALA A 132 -3.89 4.00 -3.66
C ALA A 132 -4.20 3.88 -2.15
N GLN A 133 -3.21 4.00 -1.27
CA GLN A 133 -3.42 4.12 0.19
C GLN A 133 -3.63 5.58 0.63
N VAL A 134 -3.22 6.55 -0.18
CA VAL A 134 -3.33 8.00 0.05
C VAL A 134 -4.68 8.52 -0.44
N ASP A 135 -5.16 8.09 -1.61
CA ASP A 135 -6.40 8.59 -2.23
C ASP A 135 -7.63 8.52 -1.32
N PRO A 136 -7.85 7.44 -0.52
CA PRO A 136 -8.99 7.38 0.39
C PRO A 136 -9.01 8.48 1.47
N HIS A 137 -7.87 9.08 1.82
CA HIS A 137 -7.80 10.19 2.80
C HIS A 137 -8.46 11.47 2.27
N PHE A 138 -8.56 11.60 0.95
CA PHE A 138 -9.11 12.78 0.26
C PHE A 138 -10.48 12.53 -0.38
N ALA A 139 -11.12 11.41 -0.08
CA ALA A 139 -12.44 11.13 -0.63
C ALA A 139 -13.54 12.09 -0.10
N GLY A 140 -14.53 12.37 -0.95
CA GLY A 140 -15.71 13.16 -0.59
C GLY A 140 -15.35 14.61 -0.20
N LYS A 141 -15.85 15.07 0.94
CA LYS A 141 -15.71 16.48 1.38
C LYS A 141 -14.28 16.89 1.71
N LYS A 142 -13.33 15.94 1.76
CA LYS A 142 -11.92 16.18 2.05
C LYS A 142 -11.07 16.40 0.78
N ALA A 143 -11.66 16.29 -0.41
CA ALA A 143 -10.95 16.39 -1.68
C ALA A 143 -10.18 17.71 -1.84
N GLY A 144 -10.71 18.81 -1.28
CA GLY A 144 -10.06 20.13 -1.31
C GLY A 144 -8.67 20.16 -0.68
N TRP A 145 -8.36 19.22 0.22
CA TRP A 145 -7.06 19.15 0.89
C TRP A 145 -5.97 18.42 0.10
N ARG A 146 -6.30 17.79 -1.03
CA ARG A 146 -5.33 17.03 -1.83
C ARG A 146 -4.17 17.91 -2.30
N ALA A 147 -4.47 19.11 -2.79
CA ALA A 147 -3.45 20.06 -3.24
C ALA A 147 -2.50 20.49 -2.11
N THR A 148 -3.03 20.76 -0.92
CA THR A 148 -2.22 21.09 0.27
C THR A 148 -1.30 19.93 0.65
N TYR A 149 -1.81 18.71 0.64
CA TYR A 149 -1.02 17.51 0.88
C TYR A 149 0.10 17.36 -0.16
N ASP A 150 -0.22 17.45 -1.46
CA ASP A 150 0.75 17.29 -2.53
C ASP A 150 1.86 18.35 -2.44
N ALA A 151 1.51 19.59 -2.08
CA ALA A 151 2.48 20.67 -1.84
C ALA A 151 3.42 20.39 -0.66
N LEU A 152 2.89 19.93 0.48
CA LEU A 152 3.70 19.58 1.66
C LEU A 152 4.61 18.37 1.39
N VAL A 153 4.13 17.37 0.64
CA VAL A 153 4.94 16.22 0.24
C VAL A 153 6.03 16.64 -0.74
N ALA A 154 5.72 17.50 -1.72
CA ALA A 154 6.71 18.02 -2.65
C ALA A 154 7.80 18.81 -1.92
N ALA A 155 7.41 19.68 -0.97
CA ALA A 155 8.35 20.42 -0.13
C ALA A 155 9.23 19.48 0.70
N ALA A 156 8.65 18.47 1.36
CA ALA A 156 9.39 17.48 2.13
C ALA A 156 10.36 16.66 1.26
N GLY A 157 9.99 16.34 0.02
CA GLY A 157 10.88 15.67 -0.94
C GLY A 157 12.15 16.47 -1.26
N GLN A 158 12.14 17.78 -1.10
CA GLN A 158 13.33 18.64 -1.27
C GLN A 158 14.28 18.62 -0.04
N PHE A 159 13.94 17.90 1.04
CA PHE A 159 14.79 17.85 2.23
C PHE A 159 15.86 16.76 2.13
N GLY A 160 15.61 15.72 1.32
CA GLY A 160 16.55 14.67 0.98
C GLY A 160 15.87 13.44 0.37
N ASP A 161 16.68 12.61 -0.30
CA ASP A 161 16.21 11.42 -1.02
C ASP A 161 15.73 10.27 -0.11
N ASP A 162 15.92 10.42 1.22
CA ASP A 162 15.53 9.42 2.22
C ASP A 162 14.16 9.69 2.88
N VAL A 163 13.40 10.64 2.33
CA VAL A 163 12.00 10.91 2.69
C VAL A 163 11.07 9.88 2.04
N ALA A 164 10.21 9.26 2.84
CA ALA A 164 9.24 8.29 2.39
C ALA A 164 7.87 8.46 3.07
N LEU A 165 6.81 8.24 2.29
CA LEU A 165 5.45 8.15 2.78
C LEU A 165 5.18 6.79 3.46
N ALA A 166 4.45 6.81 4.56
CA ALA A 166 3.88 5.63 5.21
C ALA A 166 2.41 5.90 5.59
N PRO A 167 1.48 5.72 4.63
CA PRO A 167 0.05 5.90 4.85
C PRO A 167 -0.50 4.91 5.88
N THR A 168 -1.39 5.39 6.74
CA THR A 168 -2.19 4.55 7.65
C THR A 168 -3.65 4.62 7.24
N ARG A 169 -4.55 4.01 8.03
CA ARG A 169 -5.99 4.15 7.82
C ARG A 169 -6.53 5.55 8.13
N SER A 170 -5.85 6.31 9.00
CA SER A 170 -6.37 7.57 9.56
C SER A 170 -5.58 8.81 9.15
N TYR A 171 -4.27 8.67 8.93
CA TYR A 171 -3.38 9.76 8.54
C TYR A 171 -2.20 9.24 7.71
N ILE A 172 -1.44 10.15 7.10
CA ILE A 172 -0.29 9.81 6.27
C ILE A 172 0.99 10.24 6.99
N SER A 173 1.90 9.31 7.26
CA SER A 173 3.17 9.64 7.92
C SER A 173 4.24 10.02 6.90
N LEU A 174 5.01 11.05 7.23
CA LEU A 174 6.31 11.31 6.59
C LEU A 174 7.40 10.68 7.45
N THR A 175 8.25 9.89 6.81
CA THR A 175 9.32 9.14 7.46
C THR A 175 10.66 9.42 6.79
N ARG A 176 11.73 9.40 7.58
CA ARG A 176 13.11 9.44 7.12
C ARG A 176 13.79 8.16 7.56
N ARG A 177 14.31 7.36 6.63
CA ARG A 177 14.95 6.06 6.95
C ARG A 177 14.10 5.17 7.88
N GLY A 178 12.78 5.16 7.66
CA GLY A 178 11.81 4.41 8.46
C GLY A 178 11.38 5.06 9.78
N LYS A 179 12.00 6.17 10.20
CA LYS A 179 11.60 6.93 11.40
C LYS A 179 10.60 8.02 11.04
N LYS A 180 9.44 8.03 11.69
CA LYS A 180 8.43 9.08 11.54
C LYS A 180 8.93 10.42 12.09
N PHE A 181 8.83 11.47 11.29
CA PHE A 181 9.13 12.84 11.68
C PHE A 181 7.91 13.77 11.59
N ALA A 182 6.94 13.45 10.74
CA ALA A 182 5.70 14.22 10.62
C ALA A 182 4.48 13.36 10.24
N ILE A 183 3.30 13.94 10.41
CA ILE A 183 2.00 13.39 10.05
C ILE A 183 1.22 14.44 9.26
N LEU A 184 0.55 14.01 8.19
CA LEU A 184 -0.38 14.78 7.40
C LEU A 184 -1.78 14.13 7.55
N ASP A 185 -2.74 14.86 8.11
CA ASP A 185 -4.08 14.37 8.43
C ASP A 185 -5.15 15.32 7.88
N PRO A 186 -5.80 15.01 6.75
CA PRO A 186 -7.00 15.72 6.31
C PRO A 186 -8.18 15.36 7.23
N ALA A 187 -8.20 15.94 8.44
CA ALA A 187 -9.07 15.53 9.51
C ALA A 187 -10.56 15.71 9.18
N THR A 188 -10.93 16.87 8.62
CA THR A 188 -12.31 17.20 8.20
C THR A 188 -12.32 17.95 6.86
N ALA A 189 -13.51 18.34 6.39
CA ALA A 189 -13.65 19.15 5.17
C ALA A 189 -12.98 20.55 5.31
N GLU A 190 -12.87 21.06 6.53
CA GLU A 190 -12.43 22.43 6.84
C GLU A 190 -11.16 22.45 7.69
N ARG A 191 -10.57 21.27 7.97
CA ARG A 191 -9.38 21.17 8.81
C ARG A 191 -8.39 20.15 8.28
N PHE A 192 -7.16 20.58 8.12
CA PHE A 192 -6.00 19.74 7.87
C PHE A 192 -5.01 19.89 9.01
N ASP A 193 -4.56 18.78 9.57
CA ASP A 193 -3.68 18.74 10.72
C ASP A 193 -2.29 18.26 10.31
N VAL A 194 -1.27 19.02 10.68
CA VAL A 194 0.14 18.65 10.47
C VAL A 194 0.78 18.37 11.82
N GLY A 195 1.11 17.11 12.06
CA GLY A 195 1.83 16.67 13.25
C GLY A 195 3.33 16.72 13.02
N LEU A 196 4.10 17.22 14.00
CA LEU A 196 5.53 17.43 13.89
C LEU A 196 6.27 16.86 15.11
N LYS A 197 7.40 16.18 14.87
CA LYS A 197 8.26 15.66 15.94
C LYS A 197 9.43 16.61 16.20
N LEU A 198 9.17 17.63 17.01
CA LEU A 198 10.13 18.68 17.39
C LEU A 198 10.42 18.60 18.89
N LYS A 199 11.20 17.60 19.32
CA LYS A 199 11.56 17.46 20.72
C LYS A 199 12.41 18.66 21.17
N GLY A 200 12.08 19.24 22.33
CA GLY A 200 12.84 20.36 22.90
C GLY A 200 12.49 21.74 22.32
N VAL A 201 11.59 21.81 21.33
CA VAL A 201 10.99 23.07 20.86
C VAL A 201 9.77 23.37 21.72
N ALA A 202 9.61 24.60 22.18
CA ALA A 202 8.42 25.03 22.89
C ALA A 202 7.29 25.34 21.89
N PRO A 203 6.03 25.00 22.20
CA PRO A 203 4.87 25.47 21.43
C PRO A 203 4.84 27.00 21.38
N ASP A 204 4.55 27.56 20.21
CA ASP A 204 4.40 29.01 20.02
C ASP A 204 3.44 29.30 18.86
N GLY A 205 2.59 30.33 19.04
CA GLY A 205 1.56 30.70 18.07
C GLY A 205 0.69 29.53 17.62
N ARG A 206 0.74 29.21 16.32
CA ARG A 206 -0.01 28.10 15.71
C ARG A 206 0.69 26.74 15.80
N LEU A 207 1.94 26.68 16.30
CA LEU A 207 2.63 25.45 16.64
C LEU A 207 2.22 25.02 18.05
N GLU A 208 1.15 24.24 18.13
CA GLU A 208 0.58 23.81 19.40
C GLU A 208 1.21 22.50 19.87
N ALA A 209 1.11 22.20 21.17
CA ALA A 209 1.44 20.86 21.67
C ALA A 209 0.46 19.83 21.07
N ALA A 210 0.98 18.68 20.60
CA ALA A 210 0.13 17.62 20.06
C ALA A 210 -0.85 17.07 21.12
N GLY A 211 -0.45 17.04 22.40
CA GLY A 211 -1.29 16.59 23.51
C GLY A 211 -1.91 15.21 23.25
N SER A 212 -3.19 15.06 23.55
CA SER A 212 -3.94 13.82 23.35
C SER A 212 -4.32 13.53 21.90
N TRP A 213 -4.05 14.44 20.96
CA TRP A 213 -4.39 14.21 19.55
C TRP A 213 -3.57 13.07 18.93
N ASN A 214 -2.26 13.03 19.20
CA ASN A 214 -1.40 11.98 18.68
C ASN A 214 -0.12 11.84 19.50
N ASN A 215 0.09 10.68 20.13
CA ASN A 215 1.25 10.41 20.98
C ASN A 215 2.57 10.17 20.21
N MET A 216 2.54 10.15 18.87
CA MET A 216 3.72 9.87 18.03
C MET A 216 4.45 11.14 17.56
N VAL A 217 3.82 12.30 17.72
CA VAL A 217 4.37 13.62 17.41
C VAL A 217 4.33 14.49 18.67
N THR A 218 5.13 15.55 18.72
CA THR A 218 5.19 16.45 19.89
C THR A 218 4.37 17.71 19.68
N HIS A 219 4.22 18.14 18.43
CA HIS A 219 3.51 19.36 18.04
C HIS A 219 2.47 19.09 16.96
N ARG A 220 1.54 20.03 16.81
CA ARG A 220 0.51 20.06 15.78
C ARG A 220 0.31 21.48 15.29
N VAL A 221 0.12 21.64 13.98
CA VAL A 221 -0.40 22.85 13.35
C VAL A 221 -1.75 22.52 12.72
N ARG A 222 -2.76 23.35 12.97
CA ARG A 222 -4.13 23.17 12.46
C ARG A 222 -4.38 24.16 11.33
N LEU A 223 -4.52 23.67 10.11
CA LEU A 223 -4.77 24.48 8.93
C LEU A 223 -6.29 24.58 8.70
N GLY A 224 -6.80 25.81 8.68
CA GLY A 224 -8.18 26.11 8.30
C GLY A 224 -8.35 26.39 6.79
N SER A 225 -7.25 26.62 6.08
CA SER A 225 -7.25 26.81 4.62
C SER A 225 -5.92 26.34 4.00
N PRO A 226 -5.87 26.09 2.68
CA PRO A 226 -4.64 25.69 1.98
C PRO A 226 -3.48 26.69 2.11
N GLU A 227 -3.77 27.99 2.22
CA GLU A 227 -2.77 29.06 2.29
C GLU A 227 -1.95 29.02 3.59
N ALA A 228 -2.48 28.38 4.64
CA ALA A 228 -1.76 28.17 5.89
C ALA A 228 -0.62 27.14 5.77
N ALA A 229 -0.50 26.43 4.63
CA ALA A 229 0.67 25.60 4.32
C ALA A 229 1.82 26.45 3.74
N ASP A 230 2.23 27.46 4.50
CA ASP A 230 3.23 28.46 4.12
C ASP A 230 4.67 28.05 4.50
N GLU A 231 5.61 28.96 4.26
CA GLU A 231 7.05 28.76 4.52
C GLU A 231 7.39 28.50 5.99
N GLU A 232 6.64 29.07 6.94
CA GLU A 232 6.89 28.84 8.37
C GLU A 232 6.56 27.39 8.74
N LEU A 233 5.44 26.86 8.22
CA LEU A 233 5.09 25.45 8.41
C LEU A 233 6.12 24.51 7.76
N VAL A 234 6.56 24.84 6.55
CA VAL A 234 7.62 24.09 5.85
C VAL A 234 8.95 24.15 6.63
N GLY A 235 9.25 25.27 7.27
CA GLY A 235 10.41 25.44 8.16
C GLY A 235 10.38 24.47 9.34
N TRP A 236 9.25 24.38 10.05
CA TRP A 236 9.10 23.38 11.13
C TRP A 236 9.12 21.94 10.61
N LEU A 237 8.58 21.69 9.41
CA LEU A 237 8.63 20.38 8.78
C LEU A 237 10.08 19.95 8.47
N ARG A 238 10.90 20.88 7.98
CA ARG A 238 12.34 20.68 7.75
C ARG A 238 13.07 20.42 9.06
N GLN A 239 12.81 21.20 10.10
CA GLN A 239 13.41 21.01 11.42
C GLN A 239 13.09 19.61 12.00
N ALA A 240 11.84 19.14 11.83
CA ALA A 240 11.45 17.80 12.26
C ALA A 240 12.19 16.70 11.47
N TYR A 241 12.36 16.89 10.16
CA TYR A 241 13.15 16.00 9.32
C TYR A 241 14.63 15.95 9.73
N GLU A 242 15.26 17.09 9.99
CA GLU A 242 16.66 17.17 10.41
C GLU A 242 16.88 16.49 11.77
N ALA A 243 15.94 16.68 12.71
CA ALA A 243 15.96 16.05 14.02
C ALA A 243 15.66 14.53 14.02
N SER A 244 15.30 13.95 12.87
CA SER A 244 14.85 12.55 12.75
C SER A 244 15.95 11.52 12.48
N VAL A 245 17.22 11.94 12.55
CA VAL A 245 18.41 11.07 12.41
C VAL A 245 18.39 9.82 13.29
#